data_AF-A0A3C1YP35-F1
#
_entry.id   AF-A0A3C1YP35-F1
#
_cell.length_a   1.000
_cell.length_b   1.000
_cell.length_c   1.000
_cell.angle_alpha   90.00
_cell.angle_beta   90.00
_cell.angle_gamma   90.00
#
_symmetry.space_group_name_H-M   'P 1'
#
loop_
_entity.id
_entity.type
_entity.pdbx_description
1 polymer ?
#
loop_
_entity_poly.entity_id
_entity_poly.type
_entity_poly.pdbx_seq_one_letter_code
_entity_poly.pdbx_strand_id
1 'polypeptide(L)'
;TDVNRLEDAELEKLRGLDVLVLNALRKEDHISHYNLNQALEIIAKLKPAKAYLTHLSHQMGFYDEVQKELPENVFLAYDGLVLEVN
;
A
#
# COMPACT_ATOMS: atom_id res chain seq x y z
N THR A 1 -6.38 12.37 8.74
CA THR A 1 -7.32 12.30 7.61
C THR A 1 -6.60 11.62 6.48
N ASP A 2 -6.97 10.37 6.21
CA ASP A 2 -6.32 9.51 5.24
C ASP A 2 -6.84 9.77 3.82
N VAL A 3 -5.98 9.54 2.83
CA VAL A 3 -6.28 9.78 1.42
C VAL A 3 -7.19 8.67 0.90
N ASN A 4 -8.31 9.08 0.28
CA ASN A 4 -9.32 8.17 -0.25
C ASN A 4 -9.29 8.04 -1.77
N ARG A 5 -8.81 9.07 -2.48
CA ARG A 5 -8.65 9.10 -3.93
C ARG A 5 -7.53 10.08 -4.29
N LEU A 6 -6.52 9.61 -5.01
CA LEU A 6 -5.57 10.47 -5.73
C LEU A 6 -6.09 10.62 -7.16
N GLU A 7 -6.17 11.86 -7.65
CA GLU A 7 -6.46 12.11 -9.06
C GLU A 7 -5.28 11.66 -9.93
N ASP A 8 -5.54 11.25 -11.18
CA ASP A 8 -4.48 10.73 -12.07
C ASP A 8 -3.33 11.73 -12.26
N ALA A 9 -3.62 13.04 -12.26
CA ALA A 9 -2.61 14.09 -12.35
C ALA A 9 -1.67 14.15 -11.13
N GLU A 10 -2.13 13.71 -9.95
CA GLU A 10 -1.30 13.60 -8.76
C GLU A 10 -0.47 12.31 -8.76
N LEU A 11 -1.05 11.21 -9.23
CA LEU A 11 -0.34 9.94 -9.39
C LEU A 11 0.86 10.05 -10.33
N GLU A 12 0.74 10.84 -11.41
CA GLU A 12 1.87 11.03 -12.33
C GLU A 12 3.07 11.74 -11.71
N LYS A 13 2.89 12.51 -10.62
CA LYS A 13 4.00 13.11 -9.88
C LYS A 13 4.76 12.09 -9.03
N LEU A 14 4.18 10.92 -8.80
CA LEU A 14 4.70 9.85 -7.95
C LEU A 14 5.36 8.72 -8.76
N ARG A 15 5.78 9.00 -10.00
CA ARG A 15 6.50 8.05 -10.85
C ARG A 15 7.97 7.97 -10.46
N GLY A 16 8.54 6.76 -10.60
CA GLY A 16 9.98 6.54 -10.38
C GLY A 16 10.40 6.54 -8.91
N LEU A 17 9.50 6.16 -8.00
CA LEU A 17 9.80 6.07 -6.57
C LEU A 17 10.60 4.80 -6.25
N ASP A 18 11.63 4.95 -5.43
CA ASP A 18 12.33 3.80 -4.82
C ASP A 18 11.44 3.11 -3.79
N VAL A 19 10.75 3.90 -2.97
CA VAL A 19 9.88 3.42 -1.90
C VAL A 19 8.55 4.18 -1.91
N LEU A 20 7.45 3.43 -1.88
CA LEU A 20 6.10 3.96 -1.68
C LEU A 20 5.50 3.39 -0.39
N VAL A 21 5.02 4.25 0.51
CA VAL A 21 4.22 3.83 1.68
C VAL A 21 2.77 4.25 1.44
N LEU A 22 1.85 3.28 1.48
CA LEU A 22 0.45 3.50 1.12
C LEU A 22 -0.49 2.83 2.14
N ASN A 23 -1.64 3.46 2.41
CA ASN A 23 -2.64 2.90 3.31
C ASN A 23 -3.45 1.76 2.65
N ALA A 24 -3.71 0.69 3.40
CA ALA A 24 -4.63 -0.38 3.01
C ALA A 24 -5.36 -0.92 4.24
N LEU A 25 -6.62 -0.54 4.43
CA LEU A 25 -7.31 -0.81 5.70
C LEU A 25 -7.65 -2.30 5.90
N ARG A 26 -8.20 -2.94 4.88
CA ARG A 26 -8.69 -4.32 4.93
C ARG A 26 -8.86 -4.89 3.53
N LYS A 27 -9.15 -6.19 3.41
CA LYS A 27 -9.41 -6.84 2.12
C LYS A 27 -10.74 -6.42 1.49
N GLU A 28 -11.79 -6.28 2.29
CA GLU A 28 -13.12 -5.89 1.83
C GLU A 28 -13.26 -4.38 1.56
N ASP A 29 -14.17 -4.02 0.66
CA ASP A 29 -14.47 -2.61 0.36
C ASP A 29 -14.83 -1.81 1.62
N HIS A 30 -14.28 -0.61 1.74
CA HIS A 30 -14.66 0.36 2.76
C HIS A 30 -14.88 1.73 2.13
N ILE A 31 -15.91 2.45 2.58
CA ILE A 31 -16.37 3.70 1.96
C ILE A 31 -15.33 4.82 2.11
N SER A 32 -14.51 4.74 3.16
CA SER A 32 -13.65 5.85 3.60
C SER A 32 -12.15 5.53 3.64
N HIS A 33 -11.70 4.40 3.10
CA HIS A 33 -10.27 4.04 3.01
C HIS A 33 -10.03 3.08 1.84
N TYR A 34 -8.83 3.09 1.27
CA TYR A 34 -8.42 2.06 0.32
C TYR A 34 -8.49 0.67 0.94
N ASN A 35 -9.15 -0.24 0.24
CA ASN A 35 -9.02 -1.67 0.49
C ASN A 35 -7.67 -2.17 -0.09
N LEU A 36 -7.31 -3.41 0.21
CA LEU A 36 -6.07 -4.01 -0.28
C LEU A 36 -5.96 -3.98 -1.81
N ASN A 37 -7.02 -4.35 -2.53
CA ASN A 37 -7.01 -4.41 -4.00
C ASN A 37 -6.81 -3.03 -4.64
N GLN A 38 -7.46 -1.99 -4.11
CA GLN A 38 -7.31 -0.62 -4.60
C GLN A 38 -5.90 -0.08 -4.35
N ALA A 39 -5.31 -0.39 -3.19
CA ALA A 39 -3.92 -0.05 -2.91
C ALA A 39 -2.97 -0.77 -3.88
N LEU A 40 -3.21 -2.05 -4.16
CA LEU A 40 -2.44 -2.82 -5.15
C LEU A 40 -2.59 -2.27 -6.57
N GLU A 41 -3.78 -1.81 -6.96
CA GLU A 41 -4.00 -1.14 -8.26
C GLU A 41 -3.17 0.14 -8.38
N ILE A 42 -3.10 0.95 -7.31
CA ILE A 42 -2.29 2.16 -7.28
C ILE A 42 -0.80 1.81 -7.40
N ILE A 43 -0.35 0.81 -6.65
CA ILE A 43 1.04 0.33 -6.71
C ILE A 43 1.38 -0.20 -8.11
N ALA A 44 0.49 -0.99 -8.71
CA ALA A 44 0.66 -1.52 -10.06
C ALA A 44 0.68 -0.42 -11.11
N LYS A 45 -0.12 0.65 -10.92
CA LYS A 45 -0.06 1.86 -11.74
C LYS A 45 1.29 2.52 -11.57
N LEU A 46 1.69 2.93 -10.37
CA LEU A 46 2.89 3.73 -10.11
C LEU A 46 4.21 3.01 -10.35
N LYS A 47 4.24 1.69 -10.15
CA LYS A 47 5.43 0.81 -10.28
C LYS A 47 6.64 1.29 -9.46
N PRO A 48 6.51 1.48 -8.14
CA PRO A 48 7.67 1.77 -7.30
C PRO A 48 8.60 0.56 -7.21
N ALA A 49 9.88 0.78 -6.87
CA ALA A 49 10.81 -0.33 -6.66
C ALA A 49 10.37 -1.21 -5.46
N LYS A 50 9.88 -0.59 -4.37
CA LYS A 50 9.23 -1.29 -3.25
C LYS A 50 7.99 -0.52 -2.76
N ALA A 51 6.97 -1.25 -2.34
CA ALA A 51 5.79 -0.68 -1.70
C ALA A 51 5.53 -1.30 -0.32
N TYR A 52 5.13 -0.46 0.64
CA TYR A 52 4.80 -0.86 2.00
C TYR A 52 3.37 -0.43 2.35
N LEU A 53 2.55 -1.39 2.77
CA LEU A 53 1.16 -1.18 3.14
C LEU A 53 1.03 -0.91 4.64
N THR A 54 0.45 0.24 5.00
CA THR A 54 0.25 0.66 6.39
C THR A 54 -1.23 0.89 6.70
N HIS A 55 -1.53 1.30 7.94
CA HIS A 55 -2.89 1.57 8.43
C HIS A 55 -3.81 0.33 8.31
N LEU A 56 -3.25 -0.84 8.62
CA LEU A 56 -3.93 -2.12 8.54
C LEU A 56 -4.91 -2.28 9.72
N SER A 57 -6.13 -2.71 9.45
CA SER A 57 -7.07 -3.14 10.49
C SER A 57 -6.90 -4.63 10.82
N HIS A 58 -7.46 -5.06 11.95
CA HIS A 58 -7.54 -6.47 12.32
C HIS A 58 -8.26 -7.34 11.29
N GLN A 59 -9.06 -6.75 10.39
CA GLN A 59 -9.77 -7.45 9.32
C GLN A 59 -8.87 -7.76 8.10
N MET A 60 -7.61 -7.34 8.10
CA MET A 60 -6.66 -7.69 7.03
C MET A 60 -6.30 -9.19 7.05
N GLY A 61 -6.26 -9.79 8.24
CA GLY A 61 -5.79 -11.16 8.46
C GLY A 61 -4.42 -11.20 9.14
N PHE A 62 -3.82 -12.39 9.23
CA PHE A 62 -2.48 -12.55 9.80
C PHE A 62 -1.40 -12.10 8.83
N TYR A 63 -0.39 -11.40 9.35
CA TYR A 63 0.71 -10.83 8.56
C TYR A 63 1.33 -11.85 7.61
N ASP A 64 1.73 -13.03 8.11
CA ASP A 64 2.42 -14.06 7.31
C ASP A 64 1.55 -14.70 6.24
N GLU A 65 0.23 -14.71 6.42
CA GLU A 65 -0.71 -15.25 5.44
C GLU A 65 -0.91 -14.23 4.31
N VAL A 66 -1.22 -12.99 4.69
CA VAL A 66 -1.46 -11.91 3.74
C VAL A 66 -0.20 -11.59 2.95
N GLN A 67 0.98 -11.55 3.58
CA GLN A 67 2.24 -11.26 2.91
C GLN A 67 2.56 -12.24 1.76
N LYS A 68 2.11 -13.50 1.86
CA LYS A 68 2.29 -14.52 0.80
C LYS A 68 1.38 -14.29 -0.40
N GLU A 69 0.29 -13.55 -0.22
CA GLU A 69 -0.65 -13.19 -1.29
C GLU A 69 -0.20 -11.94 -2.05
N LEU A 70 0.74 -11.16 -1.50
CA LEU A 70 1.19 -9.90 -2.09
C LEU A 70 2.21 -10.14 -3.23
N PRO A 71 2.27 -9.23 -4.22
CA PRO A 71 3.35 -9.23 -5.20
C PRO A 71 4.73 -9.11 -4.55
N GLU A 72 5.77 -9.59 -5.24
CA GLU A 72 7.14 -9.69 -4.71
C GLU A 72 7.72 -8.36 -4.19
N ASN A 73 7.32 -7.23 -4.78
CA ASN A 73 7.79 -5.90 -4.40
C ASN A 73 6.86 -5.18 -3.41
N VAL A 74 5.86 -5.85 -2.85
CA VAL A 74 4.87 -5.27 -1.93
C VAL A 74 4.92 -5.97 -0.58
N PHE A 75 5.00 -5.18 0.48
CA PHE A 75 5.18 -5.67 1.85
C PHE A 75 4.12 -5.07 2.78
N LEU A 76 3.67 -5.84 3.76
CA LEU A 76 2.97 -5.27 4.90
C LEU A 76 3.98 -4.53 5.79
N ALA A 77 3.66 -3.31 6.21
CA ALA A 77 4.44 -2.60 7.22
C ALA A 77 4.16 -3.18 8.61
N TYR A 78 5.09 -2.95 9.54
CA TYR A 78 4.96 -3.30 10.95
C TYR A 78 5.57 -2.21 11.82
N ASP A 79 5.16 -2.17 13.08
CA ASP A 79 5.62 -1.17 14.04
C ASP A 79 7.14 -1.30 14.26
N GLY A 80 7.86 -0.19 14.06
CA GLY A 80 9.32 -0.17 14.16
C GLY A 80 10.07 -0.53 12.89
N LEU A 81 9.38 -0.76 11.76
CA LEU A 81 10.01 -0.90 10.45
C LEU A 81 10.85 0.34 10.12
N VAL A 82 12.14 0.14 9.85
CA VAL A 82 13.07 1.17 9.38
C VAL A 82 13.43 0.88 7.92
N LEU A 83 13.30 1.91 7.07
CA LEU A 83 13.64 1.82 5.65
C LEU A 83 14.86 2.71 5.39
N GLU A 84 15.87 2.13 4.75
CA GLU A 84 16.98 2.87 4.20
C GLU A 84 16.62 3.28 2.78
N VAL A 85 16.73 4.58 2.49
CA VAL A 85 16.47 5.18 1.18
C VAL A 85 17.76 5.82 0.66
N ASN A 86 17.96 5.75 -0.65
CA ASN A 86 19.15 6.30 -1.32
C ASN A 86 19.08 7.82 -1.49
#